data_AF-A0A916THE2-F1
#
_entry.id   AF-A0A916THE2-F1
#
_cell.length_a   1.000
_cell.length_b   1.000
_cell.length_c   1.000
_cell.angle_alpha   90.00
_cell.angle_beta   90.00
_cell.angle_gamma   90.00
#
_symmetry.space_group_name_H-M   'P 1'
#
loop_
_entity.id
_entity.type
_entity.pdbx_description
1 polymer ?
#
loop_
_entity_poly.entity_id
_entity_poly.type
_entity_poly.pdbx_seq_one_letter_code
_entity_poly.pdbx_strand_id
1 'polypeptide(L)'
;MKCTYCSEVYYGGVRPKFDIIGFADSVERVSPDLHIAWGGGEPTALRDFDQVFSFAQERFQPKTQRIFTNALKYSPVIQAAVDERRVSLTTSIDAGTADTFEKIRRSSGMEKVFKHLQAYSRQSPDLVTIKYIFVSENHASMELDGFVDKIIAHDLQACSFLISTDFKIENEIFSYLDSIMYLFFRLQEIGVGAVSLDDHVFARLKERGFAGLQAEETPDPDRKMIKDRIQKSLDRFAGSDVILWGTGEFARRLLDNPSFRRNFNVIKVVDPSQTRHGMDFQGHTVRPVSDIGLDETNIVIGSVNFYGEVFNELKRMQIDRTRVVPPFLVY
;
A
#
# COMPACT_ATOMS: atom_id res chain seq x y z
N MET A 1 7.74 10.45 16.72
CA MET A 1 6.62 11.34 16.36
C MET A 1 5.33 10.79 16.94
N LYS A 2 4.43 11.65 17.46
CA LYS A 2 3.06 11.28 17.88
C LYS A 2 2.08 11.72 16.81
N CYS A 3 1.81 10.88 15.82
CA CYS A 3 0.81 11.25 14.81
C CYS A 3 -0.57 11.34 15.46
N THR A 4 -1.45 12.22 14.98
CA THR A 4 -2.80 12.45 15.54
C THR A 4 -3.66 11.18 15.55
N TYR A 5 -3.52 10.35 14.51
CA TYR A 5 -4.25 9.09 14.36
C TYR A 5 -3.59 7.90 15.08
N CYS A 6 -2.37 8.04 15.63
CA CYS A 6 -1.74 6.93 16.35
C CYS A 6 -2.58 6.49 17.56
N SER A 7 -2.54 5.19 17.87
CA SER A 7 -3.16 4.64 19.08
C SER A 7 -2.48 5.21 20.33
N GLU A 8 -3.27 5.61 21.32
CA GLU A 8 -2.75 6.10 22.60
C GLU A 8 -2.13 4.99 23.45
N VAL A 9 -2.59 3.74 23.25
CA VAL A 9 -2.13 2.56 24.00
C VAL A 9 -0.71 2.14 23.58
N TYR A 10 -0.44 2.21 22.28
CA TYR A 10 0.83 1.75 21.69
C TYR A 10 1.81 2.90 21.42
N TYR A 11 1.47 4.13 21.85
CA TYR A 11 2.32 5.29 21.72
C TYR A 11 2.87 5.71 23.08
N GLY A 12 4.17 6.00 23.17
CA GLY A 12 4.75 6.55 24.40
C GLY A 12 6.26 6.69 24.45
N GLY A 13 6.99 6.25 23.42
CA GLY A 13 8.47 6.29 23.45
C GLY A 13 9.06 5.42 24.58
N VAL A 14 8.26 4.50 25.13
CA VAL A 14 8.72 3.55 26.14
C VAL A 14 9.69 2.61 25.45
N ARG A 15 10.94 2.62 25.91
CA ARG A 15 11.96 1.71 25.39
C ARG A 15 11.63 0.26 25.81
N PRO A 16 12.03 -0.72 25.00
CA PRO A 16 12.05 -2.12 25.42
C PRO A 16 12.68 -2.25 26.80
N LYS A 17 12.02 -3.00 27.70
CA LYS A 17 12.50 -3.27 29.08
C LYS A 17 13.22 -4.63 29.18
N PHE A 18 13.56 -5.22 28.04
CA PHE A 18 14.21 -6.51 27.93
C PHE A 18 15.32 -6.43 26.87
N ASP A 19 16.30 -7.33 26.97
CA ASP A 19 17.36 -7.48 25.98
C ASP A 19 16.80 -8.17 24.73
N ILE A 20 16.63 -7.41 23.64
CA ILE A 20 16.10 -7.93 22.38
C ILE A 20 17.05 -8.96 21.76
N ILE A 21 18.36 -8.72 21.83
CA ILE A 21 19.36 -9.62 21.25
C ILE A 21 19.41 -10.90 22.06
N GLY A 22 19.49 -10.81 23.40
CA GLY A 22 19.45 -11.98 24.27
C GLY A 22 18.18 -12.81 24.10
N PHE A 23 17.02 -12.15 23.95
CA PHE A 23 15.77 -12.86 23.62
C PHE A 23 15.85 -13.56 22.26
N ALA A 24 16.28 -12.85 21.21
CA ALA A 24 16.39 -13.41 19.87
C ALA A 24 17.40 -14.57 19.81
N ASP A 25 18.52 -14.47 20.52
CA ASP A 25 19.54 -15.52 20.62
C ASP A 25 19.00 -16.78 21.31
N SER A 26 18.11 -16.63 22.28
CA SER A 26 17.42 -17.75 22.94
C SER A 26 16.47 -18.54 22.02
N VAL A 27 16.13 -18.01 20.84
CA VAL A 27 15.29 -18.70 19.85
C VAL A 27 16.13 -19.71 19.07
N GLU A 28 16.04 -20.98 19.43
CA GLU A 28 16.84 -22.05 18.81
C GLU A 28 16.61 -22.19 17.30
N ARG A 29 15.34 -22.22 16.87
CA ARG A 29 14.95 -22.46 15.47
C ARG A 29 13.78 -21.57 15.06
N VAL A 30 13.82 -21.13 13.81
CA VAL A 30 12.73 -20.41 13.14
C VAL A 30 12.34 -21.18 11.87
N SER A 31 11.10 -20.98 11.41
CA SER A 31 10.65 -21.51 10.11
C SER A 31 11.45 -20.86 8.96
N PRO A 32 11.76 -21.59 7.87
CA PRO A 32 12.23 -20.99 6.63
C PRO A 32 11.23 -19.97 6.02
N ASP A 33 9.96 -20.04 6.45
CA ASP A 33 8.90 -19.10 6.08
C ASP A 33 8.75 -17.94 7.09
N LEU A 34 9.84 -17.58 7.80
CA LEU A 34 9.81 -16.49 8.76
C LEU A 34 9.63 -15.14 8.06
N HIS A 35 8.69 -14.35 8.56
CA HIS A 35 8.46 -12.98 8.15
C HIS A 35 8.64 -12.05 9.36
N ILE A 36 9.40 -10.96 9.20
CA ILE A 36 9.66 -9.99 10.28
C ILE A 36 9.07 -8.63 9.91
N ALA A 37 8.29 -8.05 10.82
CA ALA A 37 7.78 -6.68 10.70
C ALA A 37 8.38 -5.80 11.80
N TRP A 38 9.05 -4.72 11.39
CA TRP A 38 9.64 -3.73 12.28
C TRP A 38 8.68 -2.54 12.42
N GLY A 39 8.03 -2.41 13.58
CA GLY A 39 6.99 -1.40 13.83
C GLY A 39 6.70 -1.20 15.32
N GLY A 40 5.49 -0.76 15.66
CA GLY A 40 5.08 -0.51 17.06
C GLY A 40 5.62 0.79 17.66
N GLY A 41 6.25 1.63 16.82
CA GLY A 41 6.94 2.86 17.16
C GLY A 41 7.80 3.30 15.98
N GLU A 42 8.78 4.16 16.20
CA GLU A 42 9.82 4.44 15.18
C GLU A 42 11.01 3.50 15.39
N PRO A 43 11.25 2.49 14.53
CA PRO A 43 12.33 1.53 14.74
C PRO A 43 13.71 2.20 14.84
N THR A 44 13.98 3.18 13.97
CA THR A 44 15.29 3.87 13.91
C THR A 44 15.58 4.78 15.11
N ALA A 45 14.58 4.99 15.99
CA ALA A 45 14.74 5.73 17.24
C ALA A 45 15.37 4.89 18.36
N LEU A 46 15.40 3.56 18.23
CA LEU A 46 16.18 2.69 19.12
C LEU A 46 17.68 2.91 18.87
N ARG A 47 18.45 3.01 19.95
CA ARG A 47 19.89 3.34 19.86
C ARG A 47 20.69 2.22 19.19
N ASP A 48 20.26 1.00 19.44
CA ASP A 48 20.82 -0.28 19.01
C ASP A 48 20.06 -0.87 17.81
N PHE A 49 19.18 -0.10 17.15
CA PHE A 49 18.39 -0.58 16.02
C PHE A 49 19.25 -1.28 14.95
N ASP A 50 20.32 -0.63 14.50
CA ASP A 50 21.18 -1.15 13.42
C ASP A 50 21.82 -2.50 13.83
N GLN A 51 22.18 -2.65 15.11
CA GLN A 51 22.73 -3.90 15.65
C GLN A 51 21.67 -5.00 15.70
N VAL A 52 20.49 -4.71 16.27
CA VAL A 52 19.38 -5.66 16.38
C VAL A 52 18.89 -6.10 15.00
N PHE A 53 18.76 -5.16 14.06
CA PHE A 53 18.34 -5.43 12.69
C PHE A 53 19.33 -6.34 11.97
N SER A 54 20.62 -6.02 12.02
CA SER A 54 21.67 -6.83 11.39
C SER A 54 21.74 -8.24 12.01
N PHE A 55 21.68 -8.33 13.35
CA PHE A 55 21.65 -9.61 14.05
C PHE A 55 20.47 -10.47 13.60
N ALA A 56 19.25 -9.93 13.62
CA ALA A 56 18.07 -10.69 13.21
C ALA A 56 18.16 -11.16 11.75
N GLN A 57 18.70 -10.32 10.88
CA GLN A 57 18.84 -10.63 9.47
C GLN A 57 19.85 -11.75 9.21
N GLU A 58 21.01 -11.71 9.87
CA GLU A 58 22.05 -12.74 9.76
C GLU A 58 21.65 -14.06 10.43
N ARG A 59 21.08 -13.97 11.63
CA ARG A 59 20.74 -15.12 12.47
C ARG A 59 19.53 -15.91 11.97
N PHE A 60 18.52 -15.20 11.47
CA PHE A 60 17.25 -15.83 11.10
C PHE A 60 17.02 -15.95 9.60
N GLN A 61 17.73 -15.18 8.77
CA GLN A 61 17.57 -15.14 7.31
C GLN A 61 16.09 -15.17 6.88
N PRO A 62 15.29 -14.21 7.38
CA PRO A 62 13.84 -14.21 7.16
C PRO A 62 13.51 -14.13 5.67
N LYS A 63 12.45 -14.84 5.27
CA LYS A 63 11.96 -14.86 3.89
C LYS A 63 11.57 -13.47 3.42
N THR A 64 10.90 -12.69 4.27
CA THR A 64 10.68 -11.26 4.01
C THR A 64 10.80 -10.44 5.28
N GLN A 65 11.15 -9.17 5.08
CA GLN A 65 11.14 -8.17 6.13
C GLN A 65 10.40 -6.92 5.67
N ARG A 66 9.68 -6.29 6.59
CA ARG A 66 9.02 -5.01 6.34
C ARG A 66 9.33 -4.02 7.44
N ILE A 67 9.77 -2.82 7.08
CA ILE A 67 10.03 -1.74 8.02
C ILE A 67 8.96 -0.67 7.87
N PHE A 68 8.26 -0.41 8.98
CA PHE A 68 7.38 0.74 9.12
C PHE A 68 8.18 1.85 9.81
N THR A 69 8.53 2.89 9.07
CA THR A 69 9.31 4.03 9.59
C THR A 69 8.62 5.33 9.22
N ASN A 70 8.85 6.34 10.02
CA ASN A 70 8.46 7.70 9.74
C ASN A 70 9.50 8.46 8.89
N ALA A 71 10.63 7.83 8.59
CA ALA A 71 11.70 8.32 7.72
C ALA A 71 12.32 9.68 8.11
N LEU A 72 12.17 10.16 9.36
CA LEU A 72 12.87 11.36 9.83
C LEU A 72 14.38 11.13 10.01
N LYS A 73 14.78 9.89 10.29
CA LYS A 73 16.17 9.48 10.44
C LYS A 73 16.52 8.52 9.31
N TYR A 74 17.54 8.86 8.57
CA TYR A 74 18.14 7.96 7.59
C TYR A 74 18.93 6.86 8.30
N SER A 75 18.80 5.61 7.85
CA SER A 75 19.61 4.47 8.29
C SER A 75 20.32 3.87 7.07
N PRO A 76 21.65 3.94 7.01
CA PRO A 76 22.42 3.29 5.96
C PRO A 76 22.22 1.76 5.92
N VAL A 77 21.97 1.13 7.07
CA VAL A 77 21.72 -0.31 7.15
C VAL A 77 20.39 -0.67 6.49
N ILE A 78 19.35 0.15 6.69
CA ILE A 78 18.08 0.01 5.96
C ILE A 78 18.29 0.20 4.46
N GLN A 79 19.02 1.24 4.05
CA GLN A 79 19.30 1.48 2.63
C GLN A 79 19.94 0.26 1.97
N ALA A 80 21.02 -0.27 2.57
CA ALA A 80 21.71 -1.44 2.05
C ALA A 80 20.77 -2.64 1.92
N ALA A 81 19.91 -2.88 2.94
CA ALA A 81 18.94 -3.96 2.90
C ALA A 81 17.84 -3.77 1.83
N VAL A 82 17.42 -2.53 1.56
CA VAL A 82 16.45 -2.20 0.48
C VAL A 82 17.10 -2.39 -0.90
N ASP A 83 18.33 -1.91 -1.08
CA ASP A 83 19.09 -2.04 -2.33
C ASP A 83 19.36 -3.52 -2.65
N GLU A 84 19.66 -4.32 -1.63
CA GLU A 84 19.80 -5.78 -1.73
C GLU A 84 18.46 -6.54 -1.75
N ARG A 85 17.34 -5.81 -1.78
CA ARG A 85 15.97 -6.34 -1.85
C ARG A 85 15.59 -7.31 -0.74
N ARG A 86 16.25 -7.20 0.42
CA ARG A 86 16.00 -8.03 1.62
C ARG A 86 14.87 -7.48 2.50
N VAL A 87 14.49 -6.22 2.31
CA VAL A 87 13.45 -5.54 3.09
C VAL A 87 12.62 -4.61 2.20
N SER A 88 11.33 -4.50 2.52
CA SER A 88 10.48 -3.42 2.02
C SER A 88 10.28 -2.34 3.08
N LEU A 89 10.19 -1.09 2.64
CA LEU A 89 10.00 0.08 3.48
C LEU A 89 8.60 0.63 3.28
N THR A 90 7.91 0.96 4.37
CA THR A 90 6.62 1.63 4.35
C THR A 90 6.69 2.86 5.24
N THR A 91 6.33 4.02 4.70
CA THR A 91 6.22 5.28 5.43
C THR A 91 4.87 5.92 5.21
N SER A 92 4.46 6.81 6.11
CA SER A 92 3.31 7.69 5.90
C SER A 92 3.74 9.16 6.00
N ILE A 93 3.27 9.99 5.08
CA ILE A 93 3.56 11.43 5.04
C ILE A 93 2.33 12.23 5.47
N ASP A 94 1.17 11.87 4.91
CA ASP A 94 -0.16 12.34 5.31
C ASP A 94 -0.37 13.86 5.19
N ALA A 95 0.38 14.54 4.32
CA ALA A 95 0.26 15.99 4.12
C ALA A 95 0.88 16.43 2.79
N GLY A 96 0.37 17.51 2.21
CA GLY A 96 0.98 18.23 1.09
C GLY A 96 1.75 19.48 1.51
N THR A 97 1.39 20.10 2.63
CA THR A 97 2.08 21.27 3.18
C THR A 97 2.86 20.96 4.45
N ALA A 98 3.88 21.77 4.73
CA ALA A 98 4.68 21.64 5.96
C ALA A 98 3.85 21.88 7.22
N ASP A 99 2.91 22.82 7.18
CA ASP A 99 2.01 23.13 8.30
C ASP A 99 1.08 21.95 8.61
N THR A 100 0.50 21.34 7.59
CA THR A 100 -0.35 20.16 7.76
C THR A 100 0.45 18.95 8.22
N PHE A 101 1.67 18.78 7.70
CA PHE A 101 2.60 17.76 8.20
C PHE A 101 2.92 17.99 9.67
N GLU A 102 3.21 19.22 10.11
CA GLU A 102 3.47 19.52 11.51
C GLU A 102 2.26 19.28 12.40
N LYS A 103 1.05 19.63 11.94
CA LYS A 103 -0.20 19.36 12.67
C LYS A 103 -0.44 17.85 12.86
N ILE A 104 -0.33 17.07 11.79
CA ILE A 104 -0.68 15.64 11.80
C ILE A 104 0.44 14.80 12.41
N ARG A 105 1.68 15.05 12.00
CA ARG A 105 2.87 14.24 12.35
C ARG A 105 3.58 14.76 13.60
N ARG A 106 3.28 15.99 14.03
CA ARG A 106 3.92 16.68 15.17
C ARG A 106 5.43 16.79 15.02
N SER A 107 5.86 17.19 13.83
CA SER A 107 7.25 17.41 13.47
C SER A 107 7.35 18.38 12.29
N SER A 108 8.38 19.23 12.27
CA SER A 108 8.70 20.10 11.13
C SER A 108 9.59 19.43 10.06
N GLY A 109 9.81 18.11 10.16
CA GLY A 109 10.80 17.38 9.35
C GLY A 109 10.34 16.90 7.97
N MET A 110 9.27 17.45 7.39
CA MET A 110 8.68 16.98 6.13
C MET A 110 9.71 16.84 5.00
N GLU A 111 10.51 17.89 4.78
CA GLU A 111 11.52 17.90 3.71
C GLU A 111 12.63 16.84 3.92
N LYS A 112 12.97 16.53 5.18
CA LYS A 112 13.90 15.44 5.49
C LYS A 112 13.32 14.08 5.11
N VAL A 113 12.03 13.88 5.39
CA VAL A 113 11.31 12.64 5.03
C VAL A 113 11.37 12.41 3.53
N PHE A 114 11.03 13.42 2.72
CA PHE A 114 11.10 13.28 1.26
C PHE A 114 12.50 13.01 0.74
N LYS A 115 13.54 13.70 1.26
CA LYS A 115 14.94 13.43 0.89
C LYS A 115 15.38 12.01 1.24
N HIS A 116 14.99 11.50 2.40
CA HIS A 116 15.31 10.12 2.77
C HIS A 116 14.55 9.11 1.91
N LEU A 117 13.30 9.39 1.55
CA LEU A 117 12.54 8.52 0.65
C LEU A 117 13.15 8.49 -0.75
N GLN A 118 13.58 9.63 -1.28
CA GLN A 118 14.32 9.71 -2.54
C GLN A 118 15.60 8.87 -2.50
N ALA A 119 16.31 8.88 -1.37
CA ALA A 119 17.47 8.02 -1.19
C ALA A 119 17.09 6.52 -1.17
N TYR A 120 16.10 6.13 -0.35
CA TYR A 120 15.66 4.75 -0.23
C TYR A 120 15.09 4.18 -1.53
N SER A 121 14.41 5.01 -2.34
CA SER A 121 13.77 4.57 -3.59
C SER A 121 14.72 4.55 -4.79
N ARG A 122 15.94 5.08 -4.67
CA ARG A 122 16.82 5.32 -5.82
C ARG A 122 17.14 4.05 -6.63
N GLN A 123 17.37 2.91 -5.97
CA GLN A 123 17.71 1.65 -6.65
C GLN A 123 16.50 0.69 -6.75
N SER A 124 15.74 0.57 -5.68
CA SER A 124 14.62 -0.36 -5.55
C SER A 124 13.32 0.38 -5.18
N PRO A 125 12.80 1.28 -6.05
CA PRO A 125 11.63 2.09 -5.72
C PRO A 125 10.38 1.23 -5.49
N ASP A 126 10.31 0.06 -6.12
CA ASP A 126 9.22 -0.90 -5.95
C ASP A 126 9.09 -1.46 -4.52
N LEU A 127 10.17 -1.39 -3.73
CA LEU A 127 10.20 -1.82 -2.33
C LEU A 127 9.87 -0.68 -1.35
N VAL A 128 9.64 0.54 -1.84
CA VAL A 128 9.24 1.69 -1.03
C VAL A 128 7.75 1.95 -1.24
N THR A 129 6.98 1.83 -0.16
CA THR A 129 5.55 2.18 -0.11
C THR A 129 5.34 3.49 0.64
N ILE A 130 4.76 4.47 -0.04
CA ILE A 130 4.39 5.77 0.53
C ILE A 130 2.88 5.75 0.80
N LYS A 131 2.52 5.88 2.08
CA LYS A 131 1.14 5.93 2.53
C LYS A 131 0.65 7.36 2.65
N TYR A 132 -0.64 7.53 2.35
CA TYR A 132 -1.41 8.73 2.65
C TYR A 132 -2.64 8.33 3.45
N ILE A 133 -2.66 8.67 4.74
CA ILE A 133 -3.76 8.39 5.65
C ILE A 133 -4.63 9.64 5.74
N PHE A 134 -5.85 9.54 5.23
CA PHE A 134 -6.84 10.61 5.30
C PHE A 134 -7.30 10.86 6.74
N VAL A 135 -7.24 12.13 7.14
CA VAL A 135 -7.77 12.72 8.37
C VAL A 135 -8.45 14.06 8.05
N SER A 136 -9.10 14.67 9.03
CA SER A 136 -9.85 15.92 8.81
C SER A 136 -8.97 17.09 8.35
N GLU A 137 -7.68 17.07 8.64
CA GLU A 137 -6.79 18.18 8.28
C GLU A 137 -6.19 18.09 6.85
N ASN A 138 -6.30 16.95 6.14
CA ASN A 138 -5.51 16.71 4.92
C ASN A 138 -6.29 16.30 3.67
N HIS A 139 -7.61 16.52 3.63
CA HIS A 139 -8.45 16.08 2.51
C HIS A 139 -8.76 17.16 1.47
N ALA A 140 -8.33 18.40 1.68
CA ALA A 140 -8.55 19.52 0.76
C ALA A 140 -7.66 19.43 -0.48
N SER A 141 -8.13 19.89 -1.65
CA SER A 141 -7.40 19.77 -2.93
C SER A 141 -6.00 20.36 -2.86
N MET A 142 -5.81 21.49 -2.16
CA MET A 142 -4.48 22.09 -1.94
C MET A 142 -3.48 21.15 -1.25
N GLU A 143 -3.93 20.33 -0.29
CA GLU A 143 -3.07 19.34 0.37
C GLU A 143 -2.77 18.16 -0.56
N LEU A 144 -3.75 17.71 -1.34
CA LEU A 144 -3.56 16.60 -2.27
C LEU A 144 -2.62 16.99 -3.41
N ASP A 145 -2.79 18.18 -3.97
CA ASP A 145 -1.92 18.74 -5.00
C ASP A 145 -0.52 18.99 -4.47
N GLY A 146 -0.39 19.61 -3.30
CA GLY A 146 0.92 19.82 -2.67
C GLY A 146 1.65 18.50 -2.40
N PHE A 147 0.92 17.44 -2.05
CA PHE A 147 1.50 16.11 -1.91
C PHE A 147 2.00 15.56 -3.25
N VAL A 148 1.17 15.62 -4.30
CA VAL A 148 1.52 15.19 -5.66
C VAL A 148 2.73 15.97 -6.21
N ASP A 149 2.78 17.28 -6.01
CA ASP A 149 3.91 18.13 -6.40
C ASP A 149 5.21 17.69 -5.69
N LYS A 150 5.11 17.33 -4.41
CA LYS A 150 6.27 16.81 -3.66
C LYS A 150 6.72 15.43 -4.14
N ILE A 151 5.81 14.58 -4.60
CA ILE A 151 6.15 13.30 -5.25
C ILE A 151 6.95 13.55 -6.53
N ILE A 152 6.52 14.49 -7.36
CA ILE A 152 7.25 14.86 -8.59
C ILE A 152 8.63 15.44 -8.24
N ALA A 153 8.67 16.41 -7.31
CA ALA A 153 9.90 17.12 -6.96
C ALA A 153 11.01 16.23 -6.37
N HIS A 154 10.67 15.02 -5.92
CA HIS A 154 11.60 14.07 -5.31
C HIS A 154 11.73 12.76 -6.09
N ASP A 155 11.24 12.71 -7.33
CA ASP A 155 11.33 11.53 -8.21
C ASP A 155 10.74 10.24 -7.59
N LEU A 156 9.61 10.36 -6.88
CA LEU A 156 8.99 9.25 -6.15
C LEU A 156 7.89 8.51 -6.94
N GLN A 157 7.70 8.82 -8.22
CA GLN A 157 6.64 8.27 -9.07
C GLN A 157 6.76 6.75 -9.30
N ALA A 158 7.98 6.21 -9.20
CA ALA A 158 8.26 4.78 -9.33
C ALA A 158 7.95 3.98 -8.06
N CYS A 159 7.68 4.64 -6.93
CA CYS A 159 7.31 4.00 -5.67
C CYS A 159 5.89 3.42 -5.71
N SER A 160 5.58 2.58 -4.73
CA SER A 160 4.22 2.12 -4.48
C SER A 160 3.48 3.08 -3.56
N PHE A 161 2.18 3.24 -3.75
CA PHE A 161 1.34 4.11 -2.95
C PHE A 161 0.18 3.32 -2.33
N LEU A 162 -0.08 3.61 -1.06
CA LEU A 162 -1.19 3.01 -0.32
C LEU A 162 -2.01 4.11 0.34
N ILE A 163 -3.19 4.36 -0.23
CA ILE A 163 -4.15 5.31 0.30
C ILE A 163 -4.97 4.62 1.38
N SER A 164 -5.12 5.30 2.50
CA SER A 164 -5.68 4.76 3.74
C SER A 164 -6.48 5.85 4.43
N THR A 165 -7.21 5.49 5.47
CA THR A 165 -8.03 6.41 6.26
C THR A 165 -7.85 6.10 7.72
N ASP A 166 -7.94 7.11 8.59
CA ASP A 166 -7.88 6.88 10.03
C ASP A 166 -8.98 5.89 10.47
N PHE A 167 -8.55 4.84 11.17
CA PHE A 167 -9.43 3.80 11.68
C PHE A 167 -10.42 4.34 12.71
N LYS A 168 -10.12 5.48 13.35
CA LYS A 168 -11.01 6.15 14.31
C LYS A 168 -12.20 6.86 13.64
N ILE A 169 -12.14 7.12 12.34
CA ILE A 169 -13.17 7.85 11.60
C ILE A 169 -14.20 6.86 11.08
N GLU A 170 -15.18 6.50 11.91
CA GLU A 170 -16.23 5.53 11.52
C GLU A 170 -17.30 6.15 10.60
N ASN A 171 -17.69 7.42 10.80
CA ASN A 171 -18.89 7.99 10.17
C ASN A 171 -18.67 9.14 9.16
N GLU A 172 -17.48 9.75 9.09
CA GLU A 172 -17.24 10.95 8.26
C GLU A 172 -16.54 10.69 6.92
N ILE A 173 -16.26 9.42 6.56
CA ILE A 173 -15.48 9.09 5.37
C ILE A 173 -16.10 9.57 4.06
N PHE A 174 -17.42 9.75 4.03
CA PHE A 174 -18.13 10.15 2.82
C PHE A 174 -17.64 11.52 2.33
N SER A 175 -17.25 12.40 3.27
CA SER A 175 -16.62 13.67 2.93
C SER A 175 -15.24 13.52 2.29
N TYR A 176 -14.60 12.35 2.45
CA TYR A 176 -13.25 12.06 1.93
C TYR A 176 -13.24 11.15 0.71
N LEU A 177 -14.32 10.44 0.36
CA LEU A 177 -14.30 9.51 -0.78
C LEU A 177 -13.93 10.23 -2.10
N ASP A 178 -14.50 11.40 -2.35
CA ASP A 178 -14.11 12.25 -3.48
C ASP A 178 -12.61 12.59 -3.43
N SER A 179 -12.09 12.95 -2.26
CA SER A 179 -10.68 13.29 -2.06
C SER A 179 -9.75 12.08 -2.22
N ILE A 180 -10.18 10.89 -1.79
CA ILE A 180 -9.46 9.62 -1.99
C ILE A 180 -9.36 9.31 -3.48
N MET A 181 -10.48 9.41 -4.20
CA MET A 181 -10.50 9.21 -5.66
C MET A 181 -9.70 10.28 -6.39
N TYR A 182 -9.75 11.52 -5.91
CA TYR A 182 -8.92 12.62 -6.41
C TYR A 182 -7.45 12.27 -6.32
N LEU A 183 -6.96 11.94 -5.13
CA LEU A 183 -5.56 11.58 -4.94
C LEU A 183 -5.19 10.35 -5.78
N PHE A 184 -6.05 9.32 -5.84
CA PHE A 184 -5.82 8.13 -6.65
C PHE A 184 -5.56 8.48 -8.12
N PHE A 185 -6.45 9.27 -8.74
CA PHE A 185 -6.30 9.62 -10.15
C PHE A 185 -5.16 10.62 -10.40
N ARG A 186 -4.91 11.57 -9.49
CA ARG A 186 -3.78 12.50 -9.61
C ARG A 186 -2.44 11.78 -9.56
N LEU A 187 -2.30 10.75 -8.72
CA LEU A 187 -1.11 9.89 -8.72
C LEU A 187 -0.96 9.13 -10.05
N GLN A 188 -2.04 8.59 -10.59
CA GLN A 188 -1.99 7.91 -11.90
C GLN A 188 -1.61 8.85 -13.06
N GLU A 189 -2.08 10.09 -13.05
CA GLU A 189 -1.76 11.10 -14.07
C GLU A 189 -0.26 11.39 -14.15
N ILE A 190 0.40 11.46 -12.99
CA ILE A 190 1.85 11.70 -12.92
C ILE A 190 2.67 10.42 -13.17
N GLY A 191 2.00 9.33 -13.57
CA GLY A 191 2.64 8.08 -13.98
C GLY A 191 2.83 7.04 -12.88
N VAL A 192 2.30 7.25 -11.68
CA VAL A 192 2.35 6.24 -10.61
C VAL A 192 1.50 5.04 -11.04
N GLY A 193 2.15 3.88 -11.18
CA GLY A 193 1.47 2.65 -11.55
C GLY A 193 0.81 1.93 -10.37
N ALA A 194 1.58 1.75 -9.29
CA ALA A 194 1.16 0.98 -8.13
C ALA A 194 0.44 1.85 -7.08
N VAL A 195 -0.85 2.13 -7.29
CA VAL A 195 -1.70 2.79 -6.30
C VAL A 195 -2.71 1.79 -5.74
N SER A 196 -2.71 1.60 -4.43
CA SER A 196 -3.61 0.69 -3.72
C SER A 196 -4.44 1.43 -2.67
N LEU A 197 -5.57 0.86 -2.30
CA LEU A 197 -6.40 1.32 -1.20
C LEU A 197 -6.32 0.28 -0.08
N ASP A 198 -6.37 0.70 1.17
CA ASP A 198 -6.35 -0.24 2.29
C ASP A 198 -7.74 -0.81 2.65
N ASP A 199 -7.74 -1.80 3.54
CA ASP A 199 -8.97 -2.44 4.02
C ASP A 199 -9.96 -1.46 4.67
N HIS A 200 -9.46 -0.37 5.27
CA HIS A 200 -10.29 0.65 5.89
C HIS A 200 -11.05 1.46 4.84
N VAL A 201 -10.42 1.80 3.72
CA VAL A 201 -11.10 2.42 2.59
C VAL A 201 -12.09 1.44 1.96
N PHE A 202 -11.70 0.17 1.74
CA PHE A 202 -12.55 -0.84 1.11
C PHE A 202 -13.81 -1.17 1.91
N ALA A 203 -13.69 -1.37 3.21
CA ALA A 203 -14.83 -1.68 4.08
C ALA A 203 -15.95 -0.64 3.90
N ARG A 204 -15.57 0.63 3.71
CA ARG A 204 -16.50 1.74 3.60
C ARG A 204 -17.00 1.98 2.18
N LEU A 205 -16.18 1.72 1.15
CA LEU A 205 -16.65 1.69 -0.25
C LEU A 205 -17.76 0.63 -0.42
N LYS A 206 -17.61 -0.54 0.22
CA LYS A 206 -18.59 -1.63 0.17
C LYS A 206 -19.96 -1.25 0.74
N GLU A 207 -20.00 -0.46 1.81
CA GLU A 207 -21.26 -0.13 2.52
C GLU A 207 -22.20 0.77 1.70
N ARG A 208 -21.68 1.65 0.85
CA ARG A 208 -22.51 2.58 0.05
C ARG A 208 -22.41 2.40 -1.46
N GLY A 209 -21.36 1.75 -1.95
CA GLY A 209 -21.04 1.66 -3.38
C GLY A 209 -20.76 3.02 -4.02
N PHE A 210 -20.50 3.00 -5.33
CA PHE A 210 -20.20 4.21 -6.11
C PHE A 210 -21.38 5.17 -6.28
N ALA A 211 -22.60 4.76 -5.93
CA ALA A 211 -23.79 5.60 -6.04
C ALA A 211 -23.68 6.88 -5.19
N GLY A 212 -22.99 6.82 -4.04
CA GLY A 212 -22.74 8.00 -3.19
C GLY A 212 -21.81 9.04 -3.83
N LEU A 213 -20.86 8.61 -4.66
CA LEU A 213 -19.95 9.50 -5.40
C LEU A 213 -20.66 10.21 -6.57
N GLN A 214 -21.77 9.64 -7.07
CA GLN A 214 -22.50 10.21 -8.21
C GLN A 214 -23.58 11.23 -7.80
N ALA A 215 -24.08 11.18 -6.57
CA ALA A 215 -25.30 11.90 -6.16
C ALA A 215 -25.14 13.39 -5.86
N GLU A 216 -23.95 13.89 -5.50
CA GLU A 216 -23.77 15.31 -5.16
C GLU A 216 -23.15 16.11 -6.30
N GLU A 217 -23.81 17.19 -6.74
CA GLU A 217 -23.19 18.17 -7.64
C GLU A 217 -22.02 18.83 -6.91
N THR A 218 -20.80 18.58 -7.38
CA THR A 218 -19.61 19.27 -6.89
C THR A 218 -19.32 20.46 -7.80
N PRO A 219 -19.20 21.68 -7.26
CA PRO A 219 -18.82 22.86 -8.05
C PRO A 219 -17.34 22.84 -8.47
N ASP A 220 -16.54 21.90 -7.96
CA ASP A 220 -15.13 21.73 -8.29
C ASP A 220 -14.98 20.99 -9.65
N PRO A 221 -14.49 21.66 -10.72
CA PRO A 221 -14.37 21.07 -12.04
C PRO A 221 -13.42 19.87 -12.10
N ASP A 222 -12.39 19.81 -11.25
CA ASP A 222 -11.49 18.67 -11.20
C ASP A 222 -12.19 17.44 -10.61
N ARG A 223 -13.08 17.66 -9.64
CA ARG A 223 -13.90 16.59 -9.07
C ARG A 223 -14.96 16.08 -10.03
N LYS A 224 -15.49 16.93 -10.91
CA LYS A 224 -16.36 16.47 -12.01
C LYS A 224 -15.63 15.51 -12.95
N MET A 225 -14.38 15.81 -13.33
CA MET A 225 -13.56 14.94 -14.18
C MET A 225 -13.32 13.56 -13.55
N ILE A 226 -13.23 13.48 -12.22
CA ILE A 226 -13.07 12.20 -11.49
C ILE A 226 -14.27 11.29 -11.70
N LYS A 227 -15.50 11.82 -11.64
CA LYS A 227 -16.70 11.01 -11.86
C LYS A 227 -16.69 10.36 -13.25
N ASP A 228 -16.30 11.13 -14.28
CA ASP A 228 -16.17 10.61 -15.64
C ASP A 228 -15.12 9.51 -15.74
N ARG A 229 -14.01 9.62 -14.99
CA ARG A 229 -12.96 8.59 -14.95
C ARG A 229 -13.39 7.32 -14.22
N ILE A 230 -14.12 7.48 -13.12
CA ILE A 230 -14.73 6.34 -12.42
C ILE A 230 -15.70 5.63 -13.36
N GLN A 231 -16.59 6.38 -14.02
CA GLN A 231 -17.57 5.81 -14.95
C GLN A 231 -16.87 5.10 -16.11
N LYS A 232 -15.87 5.71 -16.75
CA LYS A 232 -15.06 5.07 -17.79
C LYS A 232 -14.39 3.78 -17.31
N SER A 233 -13.94 3.74 -16.06
CA SER A 233 -13.33 2.55 -15.47
C SER A 233 -14.38 1.46 -15.23
N LEU A 234 -15.56 1.82 -14.72
CA LEU A 234 -16.70 0.89 -14.59
C LEU A 234 -17.10 0.33 -15.95
N ASP A 235 -17.31 1.17 -16.94
CA ASP A 235 -17.72 0.77 -18.30
C ASP A 235 -16.69 -0.17 -18.96
N ARG A 236 -15.40 0.05 -18.69
CA ARG A 236 -14.33 -0.78 -19.24
C ARG A 236 -14.29 -2.18 -18.64
N PHE A 237 -14.51 -2.30 -17.33
CA PHE A 237 -14.22 -3.52 -16.58
C PHE A 237 -15.46 -4.32 -16.17
N ALA A 238 -16.65 -3.71 -16.20
CA ALA A 238 -17.89 -4.37 -15.82
C ALA A 238 -18.19 -5.60 -16.70
N GLY A 239 -18.46 -6.73 -16.04
CA GLY A 239 -18.75 -8.01 -16.68
C GLY A 239 -17.54 -8.65 -17.37
N SER A 240 -16.31 -8.17 -17.14
CA SER A 240 -15.13 -8.70 -17.82
C SER A 240 -14.63 -10.01 -17.21
N ASP A 241 -14.04 -10.84 -18.08
CA ASP A 241 -13.24 -11.98 -17.65
C ASP A 241 -11.95 -11.49 -16.98
N VAL A 242 -11.62 -12.05 -15.83
CA VAL A 242 -10.45 -11.67 -15.05
C VAL A 242 -9.62 -12.87 -14.61
N ILE A 243 -8.33 -12.62 -14.48
CA ILE A 243 -7.38 -13.48 -13.78
C ILE A 243 -7.19 -12.90 -12.38
N LEU A 244 -7.44 -13.71 -11.36
CA LEU A 244 -7.19 -13.34 -9.97
C LEU A 244 -5.76 -13.73 -9.57
N TRP A 245 -4.94 -12.74 -9.25
CA TRP A 245 -3.59 -12.96 -8.71
C TRP A 245 -3.62 -13.08 -7.19
N GLY A 246 -3.17 -14.22 -6.69
CA GLY A 246 -2.98 -14.52 -5.28
C GLY A 246 -4.11 -15.35 -4.68
N THR A 247 -3.75 -16.13 -3.67
CA THR A 247 -4.67 -17.04 -2.94
C THR A 247 -4.72 -16.72 -1.44
N GLY A 248 -4.52 -15.44 -1.10
CA GLY A 248 -4.57 -14.93 0.26
C GLY A 248 -6.00 -14.73 0.77
N GLU A 249 -6.10 -14.29 2.03
CA GLU A 249 -7.38 -13.98 2.67
C GLU A 249 -8.17 -12.89 1.94
N PHE A 250 -7.47 -11.88 1.39
CA PHE A 250 -8.13 -10.84 0.61
C PHE A 250 -8.75 -11.40 -0.69
N ALA A 251 -7.99 -12.20 -1.45
CA ALA A 251 -8.51 -12.90 -2.63
C ALA A 251 -9.74 -13.78 -2.31
N ARG A 252 -9.72 -14.46 -1.15
CA ARG A 252 -10.86 -15.24 -0.67
C ARG A 252 -12.09 -14.35 -0.46
N ARG A 253 -11.93 -13.23 0.24
CA ARG A 253 -13.02 -12.26 0.48
C ARG A 253 -13.58 -11.66 -0.80
N LEU A 254 -12.76 -11.46 -1.84
CA LEU A 254 -13.23 -11.02 -3.15
C LEU A 254 -14.16 -12.06 -3.77
N LEU A 255 -13.75 -13.33 -3.79
CA LEU A 255 -14.57 -14.42 -4.34
C LEU A 255 -15.87 -14.62 -3.54
N ASP A 256 -15.85 -14.41 -2.23
CA ASP A 256 -17.04 -14.48 -1.39
C ASP A 256 -17.99 -13.29 -1.60
N ASN A 257 -17.50 -12.14 -2.10
CA ASN A 257 -18.28 -10.93 -2.32
C ASN A 257 -19.26 -11.10 -3.53
N PRO A 258 -20.59 -11.03 -3.32
CA PRO A 258 -21.56 -11.13 -4.40
C PRO A 258 -21.45 -10.02 -5.45
N SER A 259 -21.07 -8.80 -5.05
CA SER A 259 -20.88 -7.68 -5.98
C SER A 259 -19.71 -7.94 -6.91
N PHE A 260 -18.59 -8.43 -6.37
CA PHE A 260 -17.42 -8.82 -7.17
C PHE A 260 -17.78 -9.91 -8.18
N ARG A 261 -18.44 -11.00 -7.74
CA ARG A 261 -18.87 -12.09 -8.64
C ARG A 261 -19.91 -11.69 -9.68
N ARG A 262 -20.69 -10.64 -9.43
CA ARG A 262 -21.61 -10.07 -10.42
C ARG A 262 -20.88 -9.25 -11.48
N ASN A 263 -19.82 -8.55 -11.07
CA ASN A 263 -19.09 -7.63 -11.92
C ASN A 263 -17.92 -8.28 -12.68
N PHE A 264 -17.43 -9.43 -12.22
CA PHE A 264 -16.26 -10.09 -12.77
C PHE A 264 -16.46 -11.59 -12.88
N ASN A 265 -16.05 -12.16 -14.02
CA ASN A 265 -15.97 -13.60 -14.21
C ASN A 265 -14.52 -14.06 -14.01
N VAL A 266 -14.23 -14.70 -12.88
CA VAL A 266 -12.87 -15.19 -12.59
C VAL A 266 -12.62 -16.47 -13.38
N ILE A 267 -11.86 -16.35 -14.47
CA ILE A 267 -11.56 -17.50 -15.35
C ILE A 267 -10.32 -18.29 -14.89
N LYS A 268 -9.47 -17.68 -14.07
CA LYS A 268 -8.21 -18.27 -13.61
C LYS A 268 -7.75 -17.66 -12.29
N VAL A 269 -7.13 -18.48 -11.44
CA VAL A 269 -6.42 -18.03 -10.23
C VAL A 269 -4.94 -18.40 -10.39
N VAL A 270 -4.06 -17.43 -10.17
CA VAL A 270 -2.61 -17.61 -10.26
C VAL A 270 -1.92 -17.23 -8.96
N ASP A 271 -0.83 -17.90 -8.61
CA ASP A 271 -0.05 -17.57 -7.40
C ASP A 271 1.44 -17.81 -7.65
N PRO A 272 2.36 -16.95 -7.19
CA PRO A 272 3.80 -17.18 -7.35
C PRO A 272 4.32 -18.36 -6.52
N SER A 273 3.59 -18.79 -5.48
CA SER A 273 3.99 -19.88 -4.60
C SER A 273 3.81 -21.25 -5.26
N GLN A 274 4.93 -21.89 -5.63
CA GLN A 274 4.92 -23.24 -6.22
C GLN A 274 4.20 -24.29 -5.37
N THR A 275 4.29 -24.15 -4.04
CA THR A 275 3.62 -25.06 -3.10
C THR A 275 2.09 -25.00 -3.17
N ARG A 276 1.52 -23.97 -3.82
CA ARG A 276 0.07 -23.81 -3.98
C ARG A 276 -0.44 -24.26 -5.33
N HIS A 277 0.43 -24.51 -6.30
CA HIS A 277 0.01 -24.89 -7.66
C HIS A 277 -0.73 -26.24 -7.64
N GLY A 278 -1.82 -26.32 -8.39
CA GLY A 278 -2.69 -27.50 -8.45
C GLY A 278 -3.66 -27.63 -7.28
N MET A 279 -3.54 -26.83 -6.21
CA MET A 279 -4.52 -26.82 -5.12
C MET A 279 -5.83 -26.19 -5.57
N ASP A 280 -6.94 -26.61 -4.94
CA ASP A 280 -8.22 -25.92 -5.07
C ASP A 280 -8.24 -24.65 -4.20
N PHE A 281 -8.68 -23.55 -4.80
CA PHE A 281 -8.94 -22.30 -4.11
C PHE A 281 -10.33 -21.79 -4.54
N GLN A 282 -11.32 -22.01 -3.68
CA GLN A 282 -12.70 -21.58 -3.91
C GLN A 282 -13.26 -22.11 -5.24
N GLY A 283 -12.99 -23.37 -5.57
CA GLY A 283 -13.46 -24.00 -6.82
C GLY A 283 -12.59 -23.71 -8.05
N HIS A 284 -11.46 -23.03 -7.89
CA HIS A 284 -10.49 -22.80 -8.95
C HIS A 284 -9.17 -23.52 -8.67
N THR A 285 -8.64 -24.23 -9.66
CA THR A 285 -7.27 -24.77 -9.58
C THR A 285 -6.25 -23.64 -9.69
N VAL A 286 -5.37 -23.52 -8.69
CA VAL A 286 -4.32 -22.50 -8.64
C VAL A 286 -3.22 -22.82 -9.66
N ARG A 287 -2.85 -21.83 -10.46
CA ARG A 287 -1.88 -21.97 -11.56
C ARG A 287 -0.60 -21.14 -11.32
N PRO A 288 0.51 -21.46 -11.99
CA PRO A 288 1.69 -20.59 -11.96
C PRO A 288 1.40 -19.24 -12.63
N VAL A 289 2.12 -18.20 -12.21
CA VAL A 289 1.99 -16.84 -12.78
C VAL A 289 2.34 -16.79 -14.27
N SER A 290 3.16 -17.72 -14.77
CA SER A 290 3.44 -17.89 -16.20
C SER A 290 2.17 -18.13 -17.04
N ASP A 291 1.10 -18.64 -16.43
CA ASP A 291 -0.17 -18.91 -17.12
C ASP A 291 -0.98 -17.66 -17.40
N ILE A 292 -0.60 -16.48 -16.90
CA ILE A 292 -1.31 -15.23 -17.22
C ILE A 292 -1.28 -14.96 -18.73
N GLY A 293 -0.24 -15.44 -19.42
CA GLY A 293 -0.11 -15.27 -20.86
C GLY A 293 0.01 -13.81 -21.30
N LEU A 294 0.19 -13.62 -22.59
CA LEU A 294 0.13 -12.31 -23.25
C LEU A 294 -1.25 -12.04 -23.85
N ASP A 295 -2.29 -12.78 -23.41
CA ASP A 295 -3.67 -12.46 -23.77
C ASP A 295 -4.08 -11.09 -23.21
N GLU A 296 -5.20 -10.55 -23.67
CA GLU A 296 -5.71 -9.25 -23.20
C GLU A 296 -6.60 -9.39 -21.95
N THR A 297 -6.55 -10.53 -21.25
CA THR A 297 -7.44 -10.75 -20.09
C THR A 297 -7.05 -9.83 -18.94
N ASN A 298 -8.05 -9.21 -18.32
CA ASN A 298 -7.85 -8.29 -17.20
C ASN A 298 -7.35 -9.02 -15.95
N ILE A 299 -6.65 -8.32 -15.06
CA ILE A 299 -6.00 -8.90 -13.89
C ILE A 299 -6.47 -8.18 -12.64
N VAL A 300 -7.00 -8.94 -11.69
CA VAL A 300 -7.32 -8.48 -10.35
C VAL A 300 -6.21 -8.90 -9.41
N ILE A 301 -5.59 -7.94 -8.72
CA ILE A 301 -4.60 -8.22 -7.68
C ILE A 301 -5.31 -8.52 -6.36
N GLY A 302 -5.31 -9.78 -5.94
CA GLY A 302 -5.94 -10.29 -4.73
C GLY A 302 -5.13 -10.04 -3.45
N SER A 303 -4.42 -8.91 -3.37
CA SER A 303 -3.62 -8.52 -2.21
C SER A 303 -3.48 -7.00 -2.10
N VAL A 304 -3.79 -6.47 -0.92
CA VAL A 304 -3.56 -5.06 -0.55
C VAL A 304 -2.10 -4.83 -0.17
N ASN A 305 -1.62 -5.63 0.78
CA ASN A 305 -0.30 -5.48 1.39
C ASN A 305 0.87 -5.75 0.43
N PHE A 306 0.60 -6.44 -0.68
CA PHE A 306 1.60 -6.78 -1.69
C PHE A 306 1.21 -6.23 -3.06
N TYR A 307 0.26 -5.27 -3.13
CA TYR A 307 -0.24 -4.75 -4.40
C TYR A 307 0.89 -4.22 -5.27
N GLY A 308 1.77 -3.38 -4.71
CA GLY A 308 2.90 -2.81 -5.43
C GLY A 308 3.92 -3.83 -5.91
N GLU A 309 4.23 -4.84 -5.08
CA GLU A 309 5.13 -5.93 -5.46
C GLU A 309 4.55 -6.74 -6.64
N VAL A 310 3.25 -7.06 -6.58
CA VAL A 310 2.56 -7.77 -7.67
C VAL A 310 2.47 -6.92 -8.93
N PHE A 311 2.13 -5.64 -8.81
CA PHE A 311 2.05 -4.74 -9.96
C PHE A 311 3.42 -4.61 -10.67
N ASN A 312 4.50 -4.52 -9.91
CA ASN A 312 5.85 -4.46 -10.46
C ASN A 312 6.28 -5.80 -11.06
N GLU A 313 5.82 -6.94 -10.52
CA GLU A 313 6.01 -8.24 -11.16
C GLU A 313 5.33 -8.31 -12.53
N LEU A 314 4.06 -7.88 -12.62
CA LEU A 314 3.34 -7.80 -13.89
C LEU A 314 4.11 -6.93 -14.91
N LYS A 315 4.65 -5.79 -14.47
CA LYS A 315 5.49 -4.93 -15.32
C LYS A 315 6.76 -5.65 -15.78
N ARG A 316 7.44 -6.41 -14.92
CA ARG A 316 8.62 -7.22 -15.29
C ARG A 316 8.27 -8.32 -16.31
N MET A 317 7.07 -8.88 -16.20
CA MET A 317 6.51 -9.82 -17.17
C MET A 317 6.05 -9.16 -18.48
N GLN A 318 6.26 -7.85 -18.64
CA GLN A 318 5.84 -7.06 -19.81
C GLN A 318 4.32 -7.05 -20.02
N ILE A 319 3.54 -7.25 -18.95
CA ILE A 319 2.09 -7.15 -18.99
C ILE A 319 1.70 -5.68 -18.99
N ASP A 320 0.83 -5.29 -19.93
CA ASP A 320 0.32 -3.93 -20.02
C ASP A 320 -0.42 -3.53 -18.73
N ARG A 321 -0.03 -2.41 -18.13
CA ARG A 321 -0.64 -1.89 -16.89
C ARG A 321 -2.15 -1.68 -16.99
N THR A 322 -2.66 -1.44 -18.18
CA THR A 322 -4.08 -1.18 -18.43
C THR A 322 -4.92 -2.46 -18.28
N ARG A 323 -4.31 -3.64 -18.29
CA ARG A 323 -4.97 -4.90 -17.93
C ARG A 323 -5.26 -5.00 -16.44
N VAL A 324 -4.56 -4.25 -15.59
CA VAL A 324 -4.77 -4.30 -14.13
C VAL A 324 -6.05 -3.57 -13.77
N VAL A 325 -7.00 -4.29 -13.20
CA VAL A 325 -8.26 -3.73 -12.70
C VAL A 325 -7.94 -2.78 -11.54
N PRO A 326 -8.39 -1.51 -11.60
CA PRO A 326 -8.19 -0.57 -10.51
C PRO A 326 -8.75 -1.11 -9.19
N PRO A 327 -8.02 -0.98 -8.07
CA PRO A 327 -8.41 -1.59 -6.80
C PRO A 327 -9.74 -1.06 -6.25
N PHE A 328 -10.14 0.16 -6.60
CA PHE A 328 -11.45 0.67 -6.17
C PHE A 328 -12.62 -0.13 -6.80
N LEU A 329 -12.45 -0.73 -7.98
CA LEU A 329 -13.53 -1.46 -8.67
C LEU A 329 -13.80 -2.86 -8.13
N VAL A 330 -12.90 -3.44 -7.35
CA VAL A 330 -13.01 -4.85 -6.94
C VAL A 330 -13.93 -5.07 -5.72
N TYR A 331 -14.60 -4.02 -5.22
CA TYR A 331 -15.48 -4.08 -4.05
C TYR A 331 -16.94 -3.70 -4.32
#